data_AF-A0A061NZV4-F1
#
_entry.id   AF-A0A061NZV4-F1
#
_cell.length_a   1.000
_cell.length_b   1.000
_cell.length_c   1.000
_cell.angle_alpha   90.00
_cell.angle_beta   90.00
_cell.angle_gamma   90.00
#
_symmetry.space_group_name_H-M   'P 1'
#
loop_
_entity.id
_entity.type
_entity.pdbx_description
1 polymer ?
#
loop_
_entity_poly.entity_id
_entity_poly.type
_entity_poly.pdbx_seq_one_letter_code
_entity_poly.pdbx_strand_id
1 'polypeptide(L)'
;MRYTIAQARKLNAITQKEMAKKLGMSEKQYINYEKYRVFFRVNDAYRFSIFVRLPIDQIIFYDANKHVTYKAKDKHNKGVEETE
;
A
#
# COMPACT_ATOMS: atom_id res chain seq x y z
N MET A 1 -18.50 5.26 4.83
CA MET A 1 -17.93 4.33 3.82
C MET A 1 -16.43 4.55 3.77
N ARG A 2 -15.60 3.52 3.51
CA ARG A 2 -14.15 3.65 3.35
C ARG A 2 -13.70 3.11 1.98
N TYR A 3 -12.64 3.67 1.43
CA TYR A 3 -12.14 3.36 0.09
C TYR A 3 -10.68 2.94 0.13
N THR A 4 -10.32 1.93 -0.66
CA THR A 4 -8.91 1.64 -0.96
C THR A 4 -8.26 2.80 -1.70
N ILE A 5 -6.93 2.87 -1.71
CA ILE A 5 -6.18 3.90 -2.47
C ILE A 5 -6.60 3.90 -3.95
N ALA A 6 -6.74 2.71 -4.55
CA ALA A 6 -7.16 2.57 -5.94
C ALA A 6 -8.61 3.02 -6.17
N GLN A 7 -9.54 2.70 -5.27
CA GLN A 7 -10.92 3.16 -5.36
C GLN A 7 -11.01 4.69 -5.23
N ALA A 8 -10.35 5.28 -4.23
CA ALA A 8 -10.32 6.72 -4.00
C ALA A 8 -9.81 7.48 -5.23
N ARG A 9 -8.74 6.99 -5.87
CA ARG A 9 -8.23 7.57 -7.12
C ARG A 9 -9.26 7.43 -8.25
N LYS A 10 -9.82 6.23 -8.46
CA LYS A 10 -10.78 5.97 -9.56
C LYS A 10 -12.05 6.81 -9.44
N LEU A 11 -12.54 7.07 -8.23
CA LEU A 11 -13.69 7.97 -7.99
C LEU A 11 -13.46 9.39 -8.52
N ASN A 12 -12.20 9.82 -8.62
CA ASN A 12 -11.82 11.13 -9.11
C ASN A 12 -11.36 11.11 -10.58
N ALA A 13 -11.53 9.99 -11.29
CA ALA A 13 -11.08 9.79 -12.67
C ALA A 13 -9.59 10.09 -12.92
N ILE A 14 -8.74 9.99 -11.88
CA ILE A 14 -7.30 10.22 -11.99
C ILE A 14 -6.61 8.91 -12.41
N THR A 15 -5.68 8.92 -13.34
CA THR A 15 -4.86 7.76 -13.70
C THR A 15 -3.71 7.53 -12.72
N GLN A 16 -3.10 6.33 -12.72
CA GLN A 16 -1.94 6.04 -11.86
C GLN A 16 -0.75 6.98 -12.15
N LYS A 17 -0.46 7.20 -13.44
CA LYS A 17 0.57 8.14 -13.91
C LYS A 17 0.34 9.58 -13.45
N GLU A 18 -0.90 10.08 -13.54
CA GLU A 18 -1.23 11.44 -13.09
C GLU A 18 -1.11 11.60 -11.58
N MET A 19 -1.58 10.62 -10.81
CA MET A 19 -1.45 10.67 -9.35
C MET A 19 0.01 10.61 -8.91
N ALA A 20 0.82 9.75 -9.55
CA ALA A 20 2.25 9.68 -9.31
C ALA A 20 2.94 11.03 -9.59
N LYS A 21 2.59 11.70 -10.70
CA LYS A 21 3.08 13.05 -11.02
C LYS A 21 2.67 14.09 -9.97
N LYS A 22 1.41 14.07 -9.52
CA LYS A 22 0.91 14.99 -8.48
C LYS A 22 1.61 14.81 -7.13
N LEU A 23 1.93 13.56 -6.77
CA LEU A 23 2.64 13.25 -5.53
C LEU A 23 4.16 13.45 -5.65
N GLY A 24 4.70 13.56 -6.86
CA GLY A 24 6.13 13.75 -7.10
C GLY A 24 6.93 12.45 -7.00
N MET A 25 6.39 11.35 -7.50
CA MET A 25 7.00 10.01 -7.45
C MET A 25 6.91 9.26 -8.78
N SER A 26 7.62 8.14 -8.88
CA SER A 26 7.48 7.25 -10.04
C SER A 26 6.12 6.53 -10.05
N GLU A 27 5.61 6.23 -11.25
CA GLU A 27 4.37 5.46 -11.41
C GLU A 27 4.47 4.08 -10.75
N LYS A 28 5.63 3.42 -10.86
CA LYS A 28 5.90 2.14 -10.20
C LYS A 28 5.76 2.24 -8.67
N GLN A 29 6.29 3.30 -8.07
CA GLN A 29 6.16 3.53 -6.62
C GLN A 29 4.69 3.72 -6.23
N TYR A 30 3.95 4.52 -6.98
CA TYR A 30 2.51 4.71 -6.74
C TYR A 30 1.71 3.40 -6.88
N ILE A 31 2.01 2.58 -7.89
CA ILE A 31 1.39 1.25 -8.08
C ILE A 31 1.69 0.35 -6.87
N ASN A 32 2.89 0.41 -6.29
CA ASN A 32 3.22 -0.37 -5.11
C ASN A 32 2.40 0.08 -3.88
N TYR A 33 2.11 1.37 -3.75
CA TYR A 33 1.19 1.87 -2.73
C TYR A 33 -0.23 1.34 -2.94
N GLU A 34 -0.81 1.42 -4.14
CA GLU A 34 -2.15 0.88 -4.42
C GLU A 34 -2.27 -0.62 -4.15
N LYS A 35 -1.17 -1.35 -4.36
CA LYS A 35 -1.07 -2.80 -4.10
C LYS A 35 -0.70 -3.12 -2.65
N TYR A 36 -0.55 -2.12 -1.78
CA TYR A 36 -0.19 -2.29 -0.38
C TYR A 36 1.14 -3.04 -0.17
N ARG A 37 2.05 -2.97 -1.15
CA ARG A 37 3.38 -3.63 -1.10
C ARG A 37 4.38 -2.85 -0.25
N VAL A 38 4.12 -1.56 -0.06
CA VAL A 38 4.92 -0.64 0.75
C VAL A 38 3.98 0.29 1.51
N PHE A 39 4.39 0.70 2.72
CA PHE A 39 3.59 1.59 3.57
C PHE A 39 3.49 2.99 2.99
N PHE A 40 2.27 3.49 2.82
CA PHE A 40 2.02 4.86 2.38
C PHE A 40 2.53 5.84 3.43
N ARG A 41 3.48 6.72 3.06
CA ARG A 41 4.04 7.71 3.98
C ARG A 41 2.96 8.72 4.38
N VAL A 42 2.91 9.10 5.66
CA VAL A 42 1.86 9.97 6.20
C VAL A 42 1.74 11.31 5.45
N ASN A 43 2.88 11.95 5.13
CA ASN A 43 2.88 13.21 4.36
C ASN A 43 2.27 13.04 2.96
N ASP A 44 2.59 11.93 2.29
CA ASP A 44 2.03 11.63 0.96
C ASP A 44 0.55 11.26 1.08
N ALA A 45 0.14 10.57 2.16
CA ALA A 45 -1.24 10.18 2.41
C ALA A 45 -2.15 11.41 2.59
N TYR A 46 -1.67 12.43 3.30
CA TYR A 46 -2.37 13.71 3.43
C TYR A 46 -2.49 14.45 2.08
N ARG A 47 -1.40 14.51 1.29
CA ARG A 47 -1.46 15.11 -0.05
C ARG A 47 -2.41 14.34 -0.96
N PHE A 48 -2.38 13.02 -0.89
CA PHE A 48 -3.27 12.14 -1.62
C PHE A 48 -4.73 12.42 -1.27
N SER A 49 -5.08 12.55 0.01
CA SER A 49 -6.45 12.82 0.47
C SER A 49 -7.00 14.13 -0.10
N ILE A 50 -6.17 15.17 -0.17
CA ILE A 50 -6.50 16.44 -0.84
C ILE A 50 -6.79 16.23 -2.32
N PHE A 51 -5.93 15.50 -3.04
CA PHE A 51 -6.10 15.29 -4.49
C PHE A 51 -7.33 14.46 -4.85
N VAL A 52 -7.71 13.49 -4.01
CA VAL A 52 -8.90 12.66 -4.21
C VAL A 52 -10.14 13.21 -3.50
N ARG A 53 -10.06 14.39 -2.87
CA ARG A 53 -11.19 15.06 -2.23
C ARG A 53 -11.96 14.17 -1.24
N LEU A 54 -11.24 13.30 -0.53
CA LEU A 54 -11.79 12.45 0.52
C LEU A 54 -11.07 12.73 1.84
N PRO A 55 -11.78 12.74 2.97
CA PRO A 55 -11.16 12.74 4.29
C PRO A 55 -10.15 11.59 4.44
N ILE A 56 -9.03 11.86 5.12
CA ILE A 56 -7.92 10.90 5.23
C ILE A 56 -8.35 9.60 5.94
N ASP A 57 -9.29 9.68 6.88
CA ASP A 57 -9.88 8.58 7.63
C ASP A 57 -10.89 7.75 6.82
N GLN A 58 -11.31 8.24 5.66
CA GLN A 58 -12.11 7.50 4.68
C GLN A 58 -11.25 6.69 3.70
N ILE A 59 -9.93 6.83 3.74
CA ILE A 59 -9.01 6.14 2.84
C ILE A 59 -8.24 5.06 3.61
N ILE A 60 -8.26 3.84 3.08
CA ILE A 60 -7.58 2.68 3.66
C ILE A 60 -6.13 2.70 3.15
N PHE A 61 -5.21 3.29 3.93
CA PHE A 61 -3.77 3.30 3.63
C PHE A 61 -3.01 2.08 4.17
N TYR A 62 -3.68 1.26 4.98
CA TYR A 62 -3.14 0.03 5.56
C TYR A 62 -4.16 -1.11 5.42
N ASP A 63 -3.65 -2.26 4.98
CA ASP A 63 -4.37 -3.53 4.79
C ASP A 63 -3.51 -4.64 5.39
N ALA A 64 -3.91 -5.18 6.53
CA ALA A 64 -3.15 -6.19 7.26
C ALA A 64 -2.90 -7.48 6.47
N ASN A 65 -3.78 -7.81 5.51
CA ASN A 65 -3.63 -9.02 4.69
C ASN A 65 -2.60 -8.84 3.57
N LYS A 66 -2.28 -7.59 3.19
CA LYS A 66 -1.37 -7.27 2.09
C LYS A 66 -0.07 -6.62 2.53
N HIS A 67 -0.13 -5.78 3.57
CA HIS A 67 1.04 -5.34 4.31
C HIS A 67 1.49 -6.46 5.25
N VAL A 68 2.01 -7.53 4.67
CA VAL A 68 2.71 -8.54 5.45
C VAL A 68 4.01 -7.88 5.91
N THR A 69 4.01 -7.37 7.14
CA THR A 69 5.25 -7.14 7.88
C THR A 69 5.96 -8.48 7.91
N TYR A 70 7.21 -8.51 7.43
CA TYR A 70 8.16 -9.62 7.57
C TYR A 70 7.52 -10.86 8.19
N LYS A 71 7.12 -11.85 7.37
CA LYS A 71 7.21 -13.20 7.91
C LYS A 71 8.66 -13.31 8.34
N ALA A 72 8.92 -13.34 9.65
CA ALA A 72 10.10 -13.99 10.15
C ALA A 72 10.17 -15.27 9.31
N LYS A 73 11.25 -15.45 8.55
CA LYS A 73 11.44 -16.69 7.82
C LYS A 73 11.34 -17.77 8.89
N ASP A 74 10.22 -18.48 8.93
CA ASP A 74 10.09 -19.68 9.74
C ASP A 74 11.22 -20.57 9.24
N LYS A 75 12.30 -20.59 10.02
CA LYS A 75 13.42 -21.51 9.82
C LYS A 75 12.75 -22.87 9.83
N HIS A 76 12.69 -23.52 8.68
CA HIS A 76 12.23 -24.88 8.59
C HIS A 76 13.25 -25.73 9.36
N ASN A 77 12.95 -25.91 10.65
CA ASN A 77 13.45 -27.01 11.44
C ASN A 77 12.82 -28.29 10.86
N LYS A 78 13.53 -28.92 9.92
CA LYS A 78 13.38 -30.33 9.58
C LYS A 78 14.76 -30.88 9.22
N GLY A 79 15.27 -31.73 10.08
CA GLY A 79 16.53 -32.44 9.90
C GLY A 79 17.21 -32.75 11.22
N VAL A 80 16.49 -33.28 12.21
CA VAL A 80 17.11 -34.19 13.18
C VAL A 80 16.93 -35.56 12.56
N GLU A 81 17.95 -36.03 11.84
CA GLU A 81 18.13 -37.45 11.63
C GLU A 81 18.66 -38.00 12.97
N GLU A 82 17.76 -38.68 13.69
CA GLU A 82 18.16 -39.72 14.62
C GLU A 82 18.76 -40.85 13.79
N THR A 83 20.06 -41.05 13.90
CA THR A 83 20.67 -42.36 13.64
C THR A 83 21.31 -42.82 14.93
N GLU A 84 20.68 -43.85 15.49
CA GLU A 84 21.26 -44.79 16.46
C GLU A 84 22.57 -45.41 15.95
#